data_AF-A0A938P1B7-F1
#
_entry.id   AF-A0A938P1B7-F1
#
_cell.length_a   1.000
_cell.length_b   1.000
_cell.length_c   1.000
_cell.angle_alpha   90.00
_cell.angle_beta   90.00
_cell.angle_gamma   90.00
#
_symmetry.space_group_name_H-M   'P 1'
#
loop_
_entity.id
_entity.type
_entity.pdbx_description
1 polymer ?
#
loop_
_entity_poly.entity_id
_entity_poly.type
_entity_poly.pdbx_seq_one_letter_code
_entity_poly.pdbx_strand_id
1 'polypeptide(L)'
;MKTYQRVALIWLVVLAVFAVCWLLLPHRNSITAQGFSVLAVRLLIGIVALFVYFKEPSDSRKPVFLSFSLYFLASLVWLVEPFIGKNALLFPTEKYASHYAFQYLYALDFFLLSFSVAYVVLDSLFGNFKTYQKFVCAALIVGGVFALYYHPYFEDPKYAYNTQDIADWRVVDKSVSDLKSNGIESLTAADVAATSQLGVWKDGKQIGTLLPEETVRRVAELLPYVEGENWRVLLLKPLYMNTVYMNVLCVVFIFLYFGYQYKNDPPQGAYIEKIVFLFLPYCSLEILHHYAYIKSIQYSMLKDVTQIGHYLSLVNLLALLVFFGVRLRFITSVKGEFYERELVSDSEHISRWRDALDNLIVRHFLNPKAIHGRLFAPRTAGAETEPTSKNHP
;
A
#
# COMPACT_ATOMS: atom_id res chain seq x y z
N MET A 1 -18.91 -23.51 17.05
CA MET A 1 -18.26 -23.02 15.81
C MET A 1 -16.81 -22.64 16.13
N LYS A 2 -15.84 -23.28 15.46
CA LYS A 2 -14.41 -22.98 15.61
C LYS A 2 -14.09 -21.58 15.05
N THR A 3 -13.02 -20.92 15.50
CA THR A 3 -12.68 -19.53 15.12
C THR A 3 -12.63 -19.32 13.61
N TYR A 4 -11.98 -20.22 12.86
CA TYR A 4 -11.89 -20.12 11.40
C TYR A 4 -13.25 -20.19 10.70
N GLN A 5 -14.22 -20.93 11.26
CA GLN A 5 -15.59 -21.00 10.73
C GLN A 5 -16.31 -19.66 10.94
N ARG A 6 -16.06 -18.98 12.08
CA ARG A 6 -16.62 -17.64 12.35
C ARG A 6 -16.07 -16.61 11.38
N VAL A 7 -14.74 -16.61 11.18
CA VAL A 7 -14.08 -15.72 10.22
C VAL A 7 -14.64 -15.93 8.81
N ALA A 8 -14.72 -17.20 8.35
CA ALA A 8 -15.25 -17.53 7.03
C ALA A 8 -16.73 -17.11 6.89
N LEU A 9 -17.56 -17.36 7.92
CA LEU A 9 -18.97 -16.96 7.90
C LEU A 9 -19.12 -15.44 7.80
N ILE A 10 -18.40 -14.66 8.62
CA ILE A 10 -18.46 -13.19 8.57
C ILE A 10 -18.04 -12.70 7.18
N TRP A 11 -16.94 -13.24 6.64
CA TRP A 11 -16.46 -12.89 5.31
C TRP A 11 -17.50 -13.18 4.22
N LEU A 12 -18.08 -14.39 4.23
CA LEU A 12 -19.13 -14.78 3.27
C LEU A 12 -20.39 -13.92 3.41
N VAL A 13 -20.81 -13.57 4.63
CA VAL A 13 -21.94 -12.67 4.87
C VAL A 13 -21.67 -11.30 4.27
N VAL A 14 -20.48 -10.73 4.49
CA VAL A 14 -20.13 -9.44 3.91
C VAL A 14 -20.12 -9.51 2.39
N LEU A 15 -19.50 -10.53 1.79
CA LEU A 15 -19.53 -10.71 0.33
C LEU A 15 -20.95 -10.91 -0.21
N ALA A 16 -21.80 -11.65 0.49
CA ALA A 16 -23.19 -11.84 0.11
C ALA A 16 -24.00 -10.54 0.16
N VAL A 17 -23.79 -9.70 1.19
CA VAL A 17 -24.41 -8.38 1.27
C VAL A 17 -24.00 -7.52 0.08
N PHE A 18 -22.71 -7.49 -0.28
CA PHE A 18 -22.24 -6.75 -1.45
C PHE A 18 -22.76 -7.33 -2.76
N ALA A 19 -22.83 -8.65 -2.91
CA ALA A 19 -23.43 -9.29 -4.09
C ALA A 19 -24.91 -8.91 -4.24
N VAL A 20 -25.67 -8.91 -3.15
CA VAL A 20 -27.07 -8.46 -3.14
C VAL A 20 -27.16 -6.97 -3.51
N CYS A 21 -26.33 -6.11 -2.94
CA CYS A 21 -26.29 -4.68 -3.29
C CYS A 21 -25.95 -4.48 -4.77
N TRP A 22 -24.99 -5.23 -5.30
CA TRP A 22 -24.60 -5.18 -6.71
C TRP A 22 -25.75 -5.61 -7.64
N LEU A 23 -26.53 -6.62 -7.24
CA LEU A 23 -27.68 -7.09 -8.03
C LEU A 23 -28.87 -6.12 -7.99
N LEU A 24 -29.11 -5.47 -6.86
CA LEU A 24 -30.33 -4.69 -6.62
C LEU A 24 -30.17 -3.18 -6.85
N LEU A 25 -28.96 -2.63 -6.69
CA LEU A 25 -28.73 -1.18 -6.68
C LEU A 25 -28.06 -0.72 -7.98
N PRO A 26 -28.39 0.49 -8.48
CA PRO A 26 -27.72 1.09 -9.62
C PRO A 26 -26.22 1.27 -9.35
N HIS A 27 -25.38 0.68 -10.19
CA HIS A 27 -23.93 0.68 -10.05
C HIS A 27 -23.25 0.84 -11.41
N ARG A 28 -21.97 1.19 -11.35
CA ARG A 28 -21.07 1.25 -12.50
C ARG A 28 -20.21 0.00 -12.58
N ASN A 29 -19.84 -0.38 -13.79
CA ASN A 29 -18.86 -1.44 -14.04
C ASN A 29 -17.43 -0.90 -13.93
N SER A 30 -17.04 -0.43 -12.74
CA SER A 30 -15.70 0.12 -12.46
C SER A 30 -14.72 -0.93 -11.93
N ILE A 31 -15.19 -1.92 -11.17
CA ILE A 31 -14.34 -2.95 -10.56
C ILE A 31 -14.27 -4.19 -11.47
N THR A 32 -13.05 -4.61 -11.81
CA THR A 32 -12.80 -5.86 -12.54
C THR A 32 -12.91 -7.08 -11.60
N ALA A 33 -13.13 -8.27 -12.17
CA ALA A 33 -13.17 -9.51 -11.37
C ALA A 33 -11.88 -9.72 -10.54
N GLN A 34 -10.73 -9.35 -11.11
CA GLN A 34 -9.44 -9.40 -10.41
C GLN A 34 -9.38 -8.38 -9.27
N GLY A 35 -9.82 -7.14 -9.51
CA GLY A 35 -9.89 -6.10 -8.48
C GLY A 35 -10.81 -6.49 -7.32
N PHE A 36 -11.97 -7.10 -7.62
CA PHE A 36 -12.86 -7.65 -6.61
C PHE A 36 -12.20 -8.77 -5.79
N SER A 37 -11.43 -9.65 -6.44
CA SER A 37 -10.71 -10.72 -5.74
C SER A 37 -9.65 -10.16 -4.77
N VAL A 38 -8.93 -9.11 -5.16
CA VAL A 38 -7.99 -8.40 -4.28
C VAL A 38 -8.72 -7.79 -3.08
N LEU A 39 -9.83 -7.09 -3.29
CA LEU A 39 -10.64 -6.51 -2.21
C LEU A 39 -11.20 -7.59 -1.27
N ALA A 40 -11.69 -8.70 -1.81
CA ALA A 40 -12.22 -9.81 -1.02
C ALA A 40 -11.15 -10.44 -0.12
N VAL A 41 -9.93 -10.64 -0.63
CA VAL A 41 -8.80 -11.15 0.18
C VAL A 41 -8.35 -10.12 1.21
N ARG A 42 -8.25 -8.83 0.84
CA ARG A 42 -7.94 -7.75 1.81
C ARG A 42 -8.94 -7.71 2.95
N LEU A 43 -10.23 -7.79 2.64
CA LEU A 43 -11.30 -7.85 3.64
C LEU A 43 -11.14 -9.07 4.56
N LEU A 44 -10.84 -10.24 4.01
CA LEU A 44 -10.60 -11.45 4.80
C LEU A 44 -9.40 -11.27 5.76
N ILE A 45 -8.29 -10.69 5.28
CA ILE A 45 -7.14 -10.36 6.13
C ILE A 45 -7.57 -9.38 7.23
N GLY A 46 -8.40 -8.38 6.92
CA GLY A 46 -8.92 -7.42 7.91
C GLY A 46 -9.74 -8.08 9.00
N ILE A 47 -10.60 -9.03 8.64
CA ILE A 47 -11.37 -9.82 9.61
C ILE A 47 -10.42 -10.68 10.45
N VAL A 48 -9.44 -11.36 9.85
CA VAL A 48 -8.46 -12.16 10.60
C VAL A 48 -7.65 -11.29 11.56
N ALA A 49 -7.14 -10.14 11.09
CA ALA A 49 -6.38 -9.19 11.90
C ALA A 49 -7.21 -8.63 13.06
N LEU A 50 -8.51 -8.40 12.86
CA LEU A 50 -9.44 -7.99 13.92
C LEU A 50 -9.61 -9.10 14.97
N PHE A 51 -9.70 -10.37 14.54
CA PHE A 51 -9.72 -11.49 15.47
C PHE A 51 -8.40 -11.66 16.21
N VAL A 52 -7.26 -11.39 15.55
CA VAL A 52 -5.95 -11.34 16.21
C VAL A 52 -5.94 -10.26 17.28
N TYR A 53 -6.41 -9.05 16.98
CA TYR A 53 -6.54 -7.96 17.96
C TYR A 53 -7.35 -8.38 19.21
N PHE A 54 -8.52 -9.00 19.03
CA PHE A 54 -9.35 -9.43 20.16
C PHE A 54 -8.77 -10.60 20.96
N LYS A 55 -7.88 -11.40 20.36
CA LYS A 55 -7.27 -12.59 20.99
C LYS A 55 -5.83 -12.37 21.41
N GLU A 56 -5.26 -11.21 21.13
CA GLU A 56 -3.89 -10.86 21.47
C GLU A 56 -3.72 -10.85 23.01
N PRO A 57 -2.86 -11.71 23.57
CA PRO A 57 -2.65 -11.77 25.02
C PRO A 57 -1.95 -10.52 25.56
N SER A 58 -1.12 -9.87 24.73
CA SER A 58 -0.33 -8.70 25.13
C SER A 58 -1.03 -7.38 24.79
N ASP A 59 -1.43 -6.61 25.81
CA ASP A 59 -2.06 -5.30 25.62
C ASP A 59 -1.16 -4.29 24.88
N SER A 60 0.16 -4.44 24.98
CA SER A 60 1.11 -3.60 24.25
C SER A 60 1.06 -3.81 22.73
N ARG A 61 0.73 -5.02 22.26
CA ARG A 61 0.73 -5.37 20.81
C ARG A 61 -0.63 -5.25 20.16
N LYS A 62 -1.71 -5.22 20.93
CA LYS A 62 -3.08 -4.98 20.43
C LYS A 62 -3.15 -3.80 19.44
N PRO A 63 -2.60 -2.61 19.74
CA PRO A 63 -2.64 -1.47 18.82
C PRO A 63 -2.05 -1.72 17.42
N VAL A 64 -1.03 -2.58 17.30
CA VAL A 64 -0.43 -2.96 16.01
C VAL A 64 -1.46 -3.68 15.15
N PHE A 65 -2.13 -4.68 15.70
CA PHE A 65 -3.16 -5.45 14.99
C PHE A 65 -4.44 -4.64 14.77
N LEU A 66 -4.75 -3.69 15.65
CA LEU A 66 -5.82 -2.72 15.39
C LEU A 66 -5.50 -1.89 14.14
N SER A 67 -4.28 -1.36 14.04
CA SER A 67 -3.86 -0.57 12.87
C SER A 67 -3.95 -1.38 11.57
N PHE A 68 -3.40 -2.60 11.56
CA PHE A 68 -3.54 -3.49 10.40
C PHE A 68 -4.99 -3.83 10.08
N SER A 69 -5.83 -4.12 11.08
CA SER A 69 -7.24 -4.42 10.82
C SER A 69 -7.98 -3.22 10.23
N LEU A 70 -7.73 -2.00 10.71
CA LEU A 70 -8.30 -0.77 10.13
C LEU A 70 -7.86 -0.58 8.68
N TYR A 71 -6.58 -0.75 8.37
CA TYR A 71 -6.07 -0.67 6.99
C TYR A 71 -6.76 -1.68 6.06
N PHE A 72 -6.85 -2.95 6.46
CA PHE A 72 -7.45 -3.97 5.61
C PHE A 72 -8.98 -3.84 5.53
N LEU A 73 -9.66 -3.46 6.62
CA LEU A 73 -11.11 -3.24 6.63
C LEU A 73 -11.53 -1.97 5.86
N ALA A 74 -10.63 -1.01 5.65
CA ALA A 74 -10.89 0.13 4.77
C ALA A 74 -11.20 -0.28 3.32
N SER A 75 -10.86 -1.52 2.91
CA SER A 75 -11.32 -2.11 1.64
C SER A 75 -12.85 -2.17 1.51
N LEU A 76 -13.61 -2.12 2.62
CA LEU A 76 -15.07 -1.99 2.59
C LEU A 76 -15.51 -0.69 1.90
N VAL A 77 -14.75 0.39 2.08
CA VAL A 77 -15.07 1.69 1.46
C VAL A 77 -14.86 1.62 -0.04
N TRP A 78 -13.87 0.85 -0.51
CA TRP A 78 -13.65 0.58 -1.93
C TRP A 78 -14.82 -0.16 -2.59
N LEU A 79 -15.53 -1.00 -1.85
CA LEU A 79 -16.73 -1.68 -2.36
C LEU A 79 -17.92 -0.73 -2.57
N VAL A 80 -17.85 0.51 -2.04
CA VAL A 80 -18.84 1.57 -2.27
C VAL A 80 -18.57 2.34 -3.57
N GLU A 81 -17.34 2.36 -4.07
CA GLU A 81 -16.94 3.13 -5.27
C GLU A 81 -17.85 2.90 -6.50
N PRO A 82 -18.25 1.66 -6.85
CA PRO A 82 -19.13 1.40 -7.99
C PRO A 82 -20.48 2.11 -7.90
N PHE A 83 -20.92 2.44 -6.68
CA PHE A 83 -22.18 3.09 -6.41
C PHE A 83 -22.07 4.63 -6.44
N ILE A 84 -20.91 5.21 -6.78
CA ILE A 84 -20.68 6.66 -6.81
C ILE A 84 -20.56 7.21 -8.24
N GLY A 85 -21.37 8.21 -8.55
CA GLY A 85 -21.29 9.04 -9.75
C GLY A 85 -22.43 8.83 -10.74
N LYS A 86 -22.25 9.36 -11.96
CA LYS A 86 -23.29 9.35 -12.98
C LYS A 86 -23.89 7.96 -13.20
N ASN A 87 -25.23 7.88 -13.15
CA ASN A 87 -26.03 6.64 -13.27
C ASN A 87 -25.84 5.61 -12.15
N ALA A 88 -25.19 5.96 -11.04
CA ALA A 88 -25.07 5.12 -9.85
C ALA A 88 -26.01 5.60 -8.73
N LEU A 89 -26.08 4.84 -7.63
CA LEU A 89 -26.95 5.15 -6.49
C LEU A 89 -26.62 6.51 -5.82
N LEU A 90 -25.34 6.80 -5.62
CA LEU A 90 -24.85 8.00 -4.95
C LEU A 90 -24.37 9.01 -5.98
N PHE A 91 -24.86 10.26 -5.88
CA PHE A 91 -24.53 11.34 -6.83
C PHE A 91 -24.84 11.01 -8.31
N PRO A 92 -26.07 10.56 -8.64
CA PRO A 92 -26.45 10.09 -9.98
C PRO A 92 -26.32 11.16 -11.08
N THR A 93 -26.36 12.43 -10.72
CA THR A 93 -26.27 13.58 -11.63
C THR A 93 -24.82 14.04 -11.87
N GLU A 94 -23.88 13.65 -11.01
CA GLU A 94 -22.53 14.19 -11.01
C GLU A 94 -21.58 13.36 -11.89
N LYS A 95 -21.21 13.93 -13.04
CA LYS A 95 -20.31 13.29 -14.02
C LYS A 95 -18.93 12.94 -13.43
N TYR A 96 -18.41 13.79 -12.56
CA TYR A 96 -17.03 13.68 -12.05
C TYR A 96 -16.93 13.05 -10.66
N ALA A 97 -18.05 12.78 -9.97
CA ALA A 97 -18.05 12.28 -8.60
C ALA A 97 -17.24 10.98 -8.43
N SER A 98 -17.27 10.07 -9.41
CA SER A 98 -16.46 8.85 -9.35
C SER A 98 -14.95 9.10 -9.39
N HIS A 99 -14.51 10.12 -10.11
CA HIS A 99 -13.08 10.44 -10.21
C HIS A 99 -12.58 11.00 -8.88
N TYR A 100 -13.37 11.85 -8.24
CA TYR A 100 -13.08 12.34 -6.89
C TYR A 100 -13.12 11.21 -5.87
N ALA A 101 -14.13 10.32 -5.94
CA ALA A 101 -14.19 9.15 -5.08
C ALA A 101 -12.92 8.30 -5.23
N PHE A 102 -12.53 7.94 -6.45
CA PHE A 102 -11.29 7.22 -6.70
C PHE A 102 -10.08 7.93 -6.08
N GLN A 103 -9.90 9.22 -6.33
CA GLN A 103 -8.79 10.02 -5.80
C GLN A 103 -8.68 9.97 -4.27
N TYR A 104 -9.78 10.21 -3.56
CA TYR A 104 -9.77 10.24 -2.10
C TYR A 104 -9.68 8.84 -1.48
N LEU A 105 -10.33 7.84 -2.06
CA LEU A 105 -10.20 6.45 -1.61
C LEU A 105 -8.77 5.94 -1.81
N TYR A 106 -8.12 6.32 -2.91
CA TYR A 106 -6.71 6.02 -3.15
C TYR A 106 -5.79 6.66 -2.12
N ALA A 107 -5.98 7.97 -1.88
CA ALA A 107 -5.21 8.69 -0.88
C ALA A 107 -5.38 8.08 0.52
N LEU A 108 -6.61 7.74 0.91
CA LEU A 108 -6.92 7.12 2.19
C LEU A 108 -6.25 5.75 2.34
N ASP A 109 -6.23 4.93 1.29
CA ASP A 109 -5.64 3.60 1.32
C ASP A 109 -4.15 3.64 1.68
N PHE A 110 -3.39 4.49 0.99
CA PHE A 110 -1.94 4.63 1.22
C PHE A 110 -1.62 5.40 2.51
N PHE A 111 -2.51 6.29 2.96
CA PHE A 111 -2.40 6.88 4.29
C PHE A 111 -2.50 5.81 5.38
N LEU A 112 -3.53 4.95 5.34
CA LEU A 112 -3.75 3.90 6.34
C LEU A 112 -2.66 2.81 6.29
N LEU A 113 -2.17 2.45 5.09
CA LEU A 113 -1.02 1.56 4.93
C LEU A 113 0.21 2.14 5.64
N SER A 114 0.58 3.36 5.27
CA SER A 114 1.75 4.06 5.79
C SER A 114 1.65 4.25 7.30
N PHE A 115 0.46 4.59 7.79
CA PHE A 115 0.17 4.71 9.21
C PHE A 115 0.40 3.38 9.93
N SER A 116 -0.11 2.27 9.41
CA SER A 116 0.01 0.95 10.03
C SER A 116 1.47 0.49 10.08
N VAL A 117 2.22 0.70 8.99
CA VAL A 117 3.66 0.39 8.92
C VAL A 117 4.44 1.28 9.89
N ALA A 118 4.27 2.59 9.85
CA ALA A 118 4.96 3.51 10.76
C ALA A 118 4.65 3.19 12.23
N TYR A 119 3.39 2.89 12.56
CA TYR A 119 2.98 2.54 13.91
C TYR A 119 3.70 1.28 14.42
N VAL A 120 3.73 0.18 13.65
CA VAL A 120 4.43 -1.04 14.09
C VAL A 120 5.93 -0.81 14.28
N VAL A 121 6.53 0.06 13.47
CA VAL A 121 7.95 0.41 13.64
C VAL A 121 8.18 1.24 14.90
N LEU A 122 7.35 2.24 15.16
CA LEU A 122 7.41 3.04 16.38
C LEU A 122 7.15 2.19 17.63
N ASP A 123 6.25 1.21 17.53
CA ASP A 123 5.98 0.28 18.64
C ASP A 123 7.23 -0.54 19.01
N SER A 124 7.99 -0.98 18.00
CA SER A 124 9.26 -1.70 18.19
C SER A 124 10.39 -0.80 18.70
N LEU A 125 10.54 0.40 18.14
CA LEU A 125 11.62 1.33 18.51
C LEU A 125 11.44 1.93 19.90
N PHE A 126 10.21 2.24 20.27
CA PHE A 126 9.90 3.02 21.47
C PHE A 126 9.06 2.21 22.46
N GLY A 127 9.58 1.06 22.91
CA GLY A 127 8.91 0.20 23.89
C GLY A 127 8.43 0.92 25.16
N ASN A 128 9.17 1.95 25.60
CA ASN A 128 8.86 2.75 26.79
C ASN A 128 7.74 3.79 26.58
N PHE A 129 7.38 4.10 25.34
CA PHE A 129 6.38 5.12 25.05
C PHE A 129 4.97 4.57 25.28
N LYS A 130 4.08 5.42 25.77
CA LYS A 130 2.67 5.09 25.89
C LYS A 130 2.05 4.95 24.50
N THR A 131 1.04 4.09 24.39
CA THR A 131 0.30 3.82 23.14
C THR A 131 -0.13 5.10 22.43
N TYR A 132 -0.73 6.07 23.14
CA TYR A 132 -1.18 7.32 22.53
C TYR A 132 -0.02 8.15 21.95
N GLN A 133 1.16 8.14 22.58
CA GLN A 133 2.34 8.85 22.09
C GLN A 133 2.81 8.25 20.76
N LYS A 134 2.77 6.92 20.64
CA LYS A 134 3.09 6.20 19.40
C LYS A 134 2.09 6.52 18.29
N PHE A 135 0.79 6.57 18.60
CA PHE A 135 -0.25 7.00 17.65
C PHE A 135 -0.03 8.44 17.16
N VAL A 136 0.24 9.38 18.08
CA VAL A 136 0.52 10.77 17.73
C VAL A 136 1.78 10.88 16.87
N CYS A 137 2.86 10.17 17.21
CA CYS A 137 4.08 10.18 16.41
C CYS A 137 3.85 9.60 15.01
N ALA A 138 3.13 8.47 14.89
CA ALA A 138 2.77 7.89 13.60
C ALA A 138 1.93 8.87 12.76
N ALA A 139 0.95 9.53 13.39
CA ALA A 139 0.10 10.51 12.73
C ALA A 139 0.87 11.75 12.28
N LEU A 140 1.80 12.27 13.08
CA LEU A 140 2.60 13.43 12.71
C LEU A 140 3.56 13.12 11.55
N ILE A 141 4.21 11.96 11.58
CA ILE A 141 5.14 11.56 10.50
C ILE A 141 4.37 11.31 9.21
N VAL A 142 3.38 10.42 9.25
CA VAL A 142 2.63 10.02 8.04
C VAL A 142 1.74 11.16 7.57
N GLY A 143 1.08 11.87 8.49
CA GLY A 143 0.24 13.02 8.18
C GLY A 143 1.04 14.20 7.64
N GLY A 144 2.26 14.46 8.12
CA GLY A 144 3.13 15.49 7.58
C GLY A 144 3.55 15.21 6.13
N VAL A 145 3.98 13.98 5.84
CA VAL A 145 4.33 13.56 4.48
C VAL A 145 3.09 13.50 3.57
N PHE A 146 1.96 13.02 4.09
CA PHE A 146 0.70 12.99 3.37
C PHE A 146 0.22 14.39 3.01
N ALA A 147 0.23 15.34 3.96
CA ALA A 147 -0.13 16.72 3.70
C ALA A 147 0.79 17.36 2.64
N LEU A 148 2.10 17.12 2.72
CA LEU A 148 3.06 17.63 1.74
C LEU A 148 2.66 17.26 0.29
N TYR A 149 2.28 16.00 0.05
CA TYR A 149 1.97 15.51 -1.28
C TYR A 149 0.49 15.67 -1.68
N TYR A 150 -0.45 15.45 -0.75
CA TYR A 150 -1.87 15.39 -1.05
C TYR A 150 -2.63 16.70 -0.75
N HIS A 151 -2.06 17.71 -0.09
CA HIS A 151 -2.77 18.98 0.16
C HIS A 151 -3.39 19.63 -1.10
N PRO A 152 -2.78 19.59 -2.31
CA PRO A 152 -3.36 20.29 -3.46
C PRO A 152 -4.73 19.73 -3.86
N TYR A 153 -4.96 18.43 -3.59
CA TYR A 153 -6.23 17.76 -3.87
C TYR A 153 -7.36 18.18 -2.92
N PHE A 154 -7.01 18.61 -1.71
CA PHE A 154 -7.99 19.09 -0.73
C PHE A 154 -8.25 20.60 -0.87
N GLU A 155 -7.25 21.36 -1.32
CA GLU A 155 -7.41 22.77 -1.67
C GLU A 155 -8.23 22.95 -2.95
N ASP A 156 -7.91 22.17 -3.99
CA ASP A 156 -8.67 22.11 -5.23
C ASP A 156 -8.97 20.64 -5.58
N PRO A 157 -10.22 20.17 -5.41
CA PRO A 157 -10.61 18.82 -5.84
C PRO A 157 -10.35 18.55 -7.33
N LYS A 158 -10.24 19.60 -8.16
CA LYS A 158 -9.92 19.51 -9.59
C LYS A 158 -8.42 19.62 -9.89
N TYR A 159 -7.55 19.61 -8.88
CA TYR A 159 -6.10 19.79 -9.04
C TYR A 159 -5.50 18.95 -10.17
N ALA A 160 -5.86 17.65 -10.27
CA ALA A 160 -5.37 16.78 -11.34
C ALA A 160 -5.65 17.33 -12.75
N TYR A 161 -6.80 17.99 -12.93
CA TYR A 161 -7.24 18.60 -14.19
C TYR A 161 -6.57 19.94 -14.49
N ASN A 162 -5.90 20.54 -13.51
CA ASN A 162 -5.26 21.85 -13.59
C ASN A 162 -3.72 21.74 -13.59
N THR A 163 -3.19 20.52 -13.65
CA THR A 163 -1.75 20.28 -13.77
C THR A 163 -1.21 20.74 -15.13
N GLN A 164 0.06 21.13 -15.15
CA GLN A 164 0.76 21.58 -16.36
C GLN A 164 0.62 20.58 -17.52
N ASP A 165 0.86 19.29 -17.27
CA ASP A 165 0.79 18.25 -18.31
C ASP A 165 -0.60 18.20 -18.97
N ILE A 166 -1.68 18.33 -18.19
CA ILE A 166 -3.05 18.35 -18.71
C ILE A 166 -3.40 19.66 -19.38
N ALA A 167 -2.94 20.80 -18.84
CA ALA A 167 -3.17 22.11 -19.43
C ALA A 167 -2.51 22.22 -20.81
N ASP A 168 -1.24 21.85 -20.92
CA ASP A 168 -0.51 21.81 -22.20
C ASP A 168 -1.18 20.82 -23.16
N TRP A 169 -1.55 19.61 -22.68
CA TRP A 169 -2.23 18.61 -23.49
C TRP A 169 -3.53 19.13 -24.10
N ARG A 170 -4.36 19.88 -23.37
CA ARG A 170 -5.60 20.48 -23.92
C ARG A 170 -5.33 21.46 -25.06
N VAL A 171 -4.25 22.23 -24.98
CA VAL A 171 -3.86 23.15 -26.05
C VAL A 171 -3.43 22.37 -27.29
N VAL A 172 -2.65 21.30 -27.10
CA VAL A 172 -2.21 20.41 -28.19
C VAL A 172 -3.40 19.68 -28.83
N ASP A 173 -4.28 19.08 -28.03
CA ASP A 173 -5.48 18.36 -28.48
C ASP A 173 -6.42 19.26 -29.31
N LYS A 174 -6.63 20.50 -28.85
CA LYS A 174 -7.38 21.50 -29.60
C LYS A 174 -6.71 21.83 -30.93
N SER A 175 -5.40 22.07 -30.93
CA SER A 175 -4.64 22.43 -32.14
C SER A 175 -4.66 21.29 -33.17
N VAL A 176 -4.53 20.04 -32.72
CA VAL A 176 -4.66 18.84 -33.56
C VAL A 176 -6.06 18.74 -34.16
N SER A 177 -7.10 18.97 -33.35
CA SER A 177 -8.49 18.93 -33.80
C SER A 177 -8.78 20.01 -34.84
N ASP A 178 -8.29 21.23 -34.62
CA ASP A 178 -8.44 22.36 -35.55
C ASP A 178 -7.74 22.07 -36.88
N LEU A 179 -6.50 21.54 -36.86
CA LEU A 179 -5.77 21.19 -38.08
C LEU A 179 -6.40 20.02 -38.86
N LYS A 180 -6.92 19.00 -38.16
CA LYS A 180 -7.68 17.91 -38.80
C LYS A 180 -8.97 18.41 -39.43
N SER A 181 -9.66 19.36 -38.79
CA SER A 181 -10.86 19.98 -39.35
C SER A 181 -10.58 20.78 -40.62
N ASN A 182 -9.36 21.28 -40.77
CA ASN A 182 -8.86 21.95 -41.97
C ASN A 182 -8.31 20.98 -43.05
N GLY A 183 -8.50 19.67 -42.88
CA GLY A 183 -8.16 18.65 -43.89
C GLY A 183 -6.72 18.11 -43.83
N ILE A 184 -5.96 18.40 -42.78
CA ILE A 184 -4.60 17.87 -42.61
C ILE A 184 -4.67 16.56 -41.81
N GLU A 185 -4.51 15.42 -42.50
CA GLU A 185 -4.61 14.10 -41.85
C GLU A 185 -3.31 13.65 -41.16
N SER A 186 -2.15 13.98 -41.74
CA SER A 186 -0.83 13.66 -41.17
C SER A 186 -0.20 14.92 -40.58
N LEU A 187 -0.14 14.97 -39.25
CA LEU A 187 0.36 16.11 -38.50
C LEU A 187 1.74 15.83 -37.95
N THR A 188 2.71 16.70 -38.25
CA THR A 188 4.00 16.67 -37.57
C THR A 188 3.96 17.51 -36.28
N ALA A 189 4.90 17.26 -35.37
CA ALA A 189 5.05 18.07 -34.16
C ALA A 189 5.29 19.55 -34.48
N ALA A 190 5.95 19.86 -35.60
CA ALA A 190 6.19 21.23 -36.04
C ALA A 190 4.89 21.93 -36.48
N ASP A 191 4.01 21.23 -37.21
CA ASP A 191 2.72 21.80 -37.67
C ASP A 191 1.81 22.15 -36.50
N VAL A 192 1.78 21.28 -35.49
CA VAL A 192 1.00 21.49 -34.27
C VAL A 192 1.66 22.55 -33.38
N ALA A 193 2.98 22.60 -33.28
CA ALA A 193 3.70 23.64 -32.55
C ALA A 193 3.51 25.04 -33.16
N ALA A 194 3.39 25.14 -34.49
CA ALA A 194 3.15 26.42 -35.17
C ALA A 194 1.79 27.04 -34.83
N THR A 195 0.82 26.23 -34.40
CA THR A 195 -0.54 26.66 -34.07
C THR A 195 -0.86 26.63 -32.58
N SER A 196 -0.02 25.97 -31.77
CA SER A 196 -0.18 25.89 -30.32
C SER A 196 0.65 26.95 -29.60
N GLN A 197 0.01 27.71 -28.71
CA GLN A 197 0.70 28.62 -27.80
C GLN A 197 0.84 27.96 -26.43
N LEU A 198 1.95 27.23 -26.24
CA LEU A 198 2.25 26.60 -24.95
C LEU A 198 2.89 27.58 -23.97
N GLY A 199 2.59 27.38 -22.69
CA GLY A 199 3.01 28.27 -21.61
C GLY A 199 4.31 27.87 -20.92
N VAL A 200 5.06 28.85 -20.43
CA VAL A 200 6.07 28.60 -19.39
C VAL A 200 5.35 28.57 -18.05
N TRP A 201 5.59 27.53 -17.25
CA TRP A 201 4.93 27.32 -15.98
C TRP A 201 5.89 27.55 -14.81
N LYS A 202 5.38 28.20 -13.76
CA LYS A 202 6.06 28.32 -12.47
C LYS A 202 5.03 28.23 -11.36
N ASP A 203 5.26 27.36 -10.39
CA ASP A 203 4.38 27.15 -9.22
C ASP A 203 2.90 26.92 -9.62
N GLY A 204 2.67 26.14 -10.68
CA GLY A 204 1.34 25.82 -11.19
C GLY A 204 0.65 26.97 -11.95
N LYS A 205 1.33 28.09 -12.20
CA LYS A 205 0.80 29.23 -12.96
C LYS A 205 1.59 29.43 -14.25
N GLN A 206 0.88 29.74 -15.32
CA GLN A 206 1.48 30.15 -16.58
C GLN A 206 2.05 31.58 -16.43
N ILE A 207 3.35 31.74 -16.63
CA ILE A 207 4.08 33.02 -16.47
C ILE A 207 4.60 33.58 -17.80
N GLY A 208 4.44 32.85 -18.90
CA GLY A 208 4.89 33.27 -20.22
C GLY A 208 4.58 32.24 -21.30
N THR A 209 5.20 32.39 -22.46
CA THR A 209 5.11 31.48 -23.60
C THR A 209 6.42 30.73 -23.79
N LEU A 210 6.34 29.45 -24.12
CA LEU A 210 7.52 28.63 -24.42
C LEU A 210 8.23 29.13 -25.68
N LEU A 211 9.55 28.98 -25.70
CA LEU A 211 10.35 29.26 -26.89
C LEU A 211 9.95 28.29 -28.02
N PRO A 212 9.99 28.70 -29.30
CA PRO A 212 9.52 27.87 -30.41
C PRO A 212 10.12 26.46 -30.45
N GLU A 213 11.42 26.32 -30.21
CA GLU A 213 12.11 25.02 -30.19
C GLU A 213 11.61 24.11 -29.05
N GLU A 214 11.40 24.70 -27.86
CA GLU A 214 10.86 23.98 -26.70
C GLU A 214 9.38 23.63 -26.87
N THR A 215 8.62 24.47 -27.57
CA THR A 215 7.23 24.17 -27.96
C THR A 215 7.18 22.95 -28.86
N VAL A 216 8.03 22.86 -29.89
CA VAL A 216 8.11 21.67 -30.77
C VAL A 216 8.45 20.42 -29.96
N ARG A 217 9.44 20.49 -29.07
CA ARG A 217 9.81 19.37 -28.20
C ARG A 217 8.65 18.93 -27.31
N ARG A 218 7.99 19.87 -26.65
CA ARG A 218 6.87 19.62 -25.75
C ARG A 218 5.66 19.05 -26.48
N VAL A 219 5.35 19.55 -27.67
CA VAL A 219 4.31 19.00 -28.54
C VAL A 219 4.64 17.57 -28.94
N ALA A 220 5.88 17.28 -29.32
CA ALA A 220 6.31 15.92 -29.66
C ALA A 220 6.14 14.94 -28.48
N GLU A 221 6.39 15.38 -27.25
CA GLU A 221 6.13 14.58 -26.03
C GLU A 221 4.63 14.33 -25.80
N LEU A 222 3.77 15.29 -26.11
CA LEU A 222 2.34 15.24 -25.80
C LEU A 222 1.48 14.61 -26.92
N LEU A 223 1.93 14.66 -28.16
CA LEU A 223 1.21 14.12 -29.32
C LEU A 223 0.71 12.68 -29.13
N PRO A 224 1.50 11.73 -28.60
CA PRO A 224 1.04 10.37 -28.37
C PRO A 224 -0.14 10.26 -27.38
N TYR A 225 -0.33 11.27 -26.51
CA TYR A 225 -1.41 11.32 -25.53
C TYR A 225 -2.72 11.88 -26.09
N VAL A 226 -2.71 12.48 -27.29
CA VAL A 226 -3.91 12.94 -28.01
C VAL A 226 -4.71 11.76 -28.58
N GLU A 227 -4.05 10.62 -28.80
CA GLU A 227 -4.72 9.43 -29.33
C GLU A 227 -5.59 8.72 -28.27
N GLY A 228 -6.87 8.56 -28.58
CA GLY A 228 -7.82 7.75 -27.80
C GLY A 228 -7.93 8.18 -26.32
N GLU A 229 -7.70 7.26 -25.41
CA GLU A 229 -7.80 7.48 -23.96
C GLU A 229 -6.45 7.73 -23.26
N ASN A 230 -5.36 7.93 -24.01
CA ASN A 230 -4.01 8.04 -23.44
C ASN A 230 -3.86 9.24 -22.49
N TRP A 231 -4.63 10.31 -22.68
CA TRP A 231 -4.70 11.47 -21.78
C TRP A 231 -4.97 11.12 -20.30
N ARG A 232 -5.62 9.98 -20.03
CA ARG A 232 -5.87 9.49 -18.66
C ARG A 232 -4.56 9.26 -17.88
N VAL A 233 -3.49 8.88 -18.59
CA VAL A 233 -2.17 8.69 -17.98
C VAL A 233 -1.65 10.00 -17.42
N LEU A 234 -1.75 11.09 -18.17
CA LEU A 234 -1.35 12.43 -17.73
C LEU A 234 -2.21 12.89 -16.53
N LEU A 235 -3.51 12.55 -16.52
CA LEU A 235 -4.42 12.95 -15.45
C LEU A 235 -4.07 12.25 -14.11
N LEU A 236 -3.81 10.94 -14.14
CA LEU A 236 -3.55 10.16 -12.92
C LEU A 236 -2.09 10.19 -12.47
N LYS A 237 -1.16 10.60 -13.35
CA LYS A 237 0.28 10.67 -13.06
C LYS A 237 0.61 11.39 -11.74
N PRO A 238 0.05 12.58 -11.40
CA PRO A 238 0.35 13.24 -10.14
C PRO A 238 -0.09 12.42 -8.92
N LEU A 239 -1.26 11.77 -9.00
CA LEU A 239 -1.80 10.95 -7.90
C LEU A 239 -0.90 9.74 -7.67
N TYR A 240 -0.45 9.11 -8.75
CA TYR A 240 0.38 7.92 -8.70
C TYR A 240 1.80 8.23 -8.26
N MET A 241 2.35 9.39 -8.62
CA MET A 241 3.63 9.86 -8.08
C MET A 241 3.57 10.04 -6.56
N ASN A 242 2.49 10.65 -6.05
CA ASN A 242 2.29 10.80 -4.61
C ASN A 242 2.20 9.44 -3.90
N THR A 243 1.51 8.48 -4.50
CA THR A 243 1.45 7.11 -3.99
C THR A 243 2.83 6.43 -3.98
N VAL A 244 3.66 6.64 -5.00
CA VAL A 244 5.05 6.14 -5.01
C VAL A 244 5.81 6.70 -3.80
N TYR A 245 5.71 7.99 -3.51
CA TYR A 245 6.39 8.59 -2.36
C TYR A 245 5.92 8.02 -1.02
N MET A 246 4.61 7.77 -0.85
CA MET A 246 4.07 7.13 0.36
C MET A 246 4.57 5.69 0.50
N ASN A 247 4.65 4.91 -0.58
CA ASN A 247 5.22 3.56 -0.50
C ASN A 247 6.72 3.58 -0.22
N VAL A 248 7.48 4.54 -0.75
CA VAL A 248 8.90 4.72 -0.41
C VAL A 248 9.05 4.99 1.09
N LEU A 249 8.17 5.81 1.68
CA LEU A 249 8.13 6.01 3.14
C LEU A 249 7.93 4.68 3.87
N CYS A 250 6.96 3.85 3.46
CA CYS A 250 6.77 2.51 4.04
C CYS A 250 8.03 1.65 3.95
N VAL A 251 8.68 1.61 2.79
CA VAL A 251 9.92 0.84 2.57
C VAL A 251 11.03 1.30 3.52
N VAL A 252 11.22 2.61 3.67
CA VAL A 252 12.21 3.16 4.63
C VAL A 252 11.89 2.73 6.05
N PHE A 253 10.63 2.79 6.48
CA PHE A 253 10.23 2.31 7.80
C PHE A 253 10.45 0.82 7.98
N ILE A 254 10.14 0.00 6.97
CA ILE A 254 10.38 -1.45 7.04
C ILE A 254 11.87 -1.75 7.18
N PHE A 255 12.74 -1.05 6.46
CA PHE A 255 14.19 -1.18 6.64
C PHE A 255 14.65 -0.70 8.02
N LEU A 256 14.10 0.40 8.54
CA LEU A 256 14.36 0.88 9.91
C LEU A 256 13.98 -0.19 10.94
N TYR A 257 12.81 -0.83 10.76
CA TYR A 257 12.34 -1.94 11.60
C TYR A 257 13.36 -3.07 11.59
N PHE A 258 13.72 -3.62 10.43
CA PHE A 258 14.66 -4.74 10.35
C PHE A 258 16.08 -4.39 10.80
N GLY A 259 16.55 -3.17 10.53
CA GLY A 259 17.84 -2.69 11.04
C GLY A 259 17.88 -2.62 12.57
N TYR A 260 16.81 -2.15 13.20
CA TYR A 260 16.68 -2.14 14.65
C TYR A 260 16.56 -3.55 15.24
N GLN A 261 15.75 -4.41 14.61
CA GLN A 261 15.62 -5.82 14.99
C GLN A 261 16.97 -6.53 14.96
N TYR A 262 17.75 -6.32 13.90
CA TYR A 262 19.08 -6.92 13.74
C TYR A 262 20.06 -6.46 14.82
N LYS A 263 20.05 -5.17 15.17
CA LYS A 263 20.99 -4.60 16.14
C LYS A 263 20.67 -4.99 17.58
N ASN A 264 19.39 -4.93 17.96
CA ASN A 264 18.98 -4.97 19.37
C ASN A 264 18.25 -6.26 19.77
N ASP A 265 17.82 -7.08 18.79
CA ASP A 265 17.04 -8.31 18.99
C ASP A 265 15.91 -8.16 20.04
N PRO A 266 15.09 -7.10 19.94
CA PRO A 266 14.05 -6.85 20.93
C PRO A 266 13.01 -7.99 20.89
N PRO A 267 12.38 -8.31 22.04
CA PRO A 267 11.31 -9.30 22.08
C PRO A 267 10.15 -8.89 21.15
N GLN A 268 9.94 -9.68 20.09
CA GLN A 268 8.80 -9.52 19.18
C GLN A 268 7.80 -10.66 19.35
N GLY A 269 6.51 -10.33 19.24
CA GLY A 269 5.47 -11.35 19.15
C GLY A 269 5.69 -12.25 17.94
N ALA A 270 5.37 -13.54 18.06
CA ALA A 270 5.54 -14.50 17.00
C ALA A 270 4.86 -14.03 15.70
N TYR A 271 5.54 -14.20 14.56
CA TYR A 271 5.07 -13.87 13.20
C TYR A 271 4.96 -12.39 12.83
N ILE A 272 5.12 -11.44 13.76
CA ILE A 272 5.03 -9.99 13.44
C ILE A 272 6.07 -9.61 12.38
N GLU A 273 7.30 -10.08 12.52
CA GLU A 273 8.38 -9.80 11.56
C GLU A 273 8.07 -10.30 10.16
N LYS A 274 7.43 -11.47 10.03
CA LYS A 274 7.06 -12.04 8.73
C LYS A 274 5.93 -11.24 8.08
N ILE A 275 4.98 -10.77 8.87
CA ILE A 275 3.93 -9.85 8.42
C ILE A 275 4.54 -8.55 7.92
N VAL A 276 5.44 -7.92 8.70
CA VAL A 276 6.15 -6.69 8.30
C VAL A 276 7.02 -6.92 7.06
N PHE A 277 7.71 -8.06 6.97
CA PHE A 277 8.51 -8.42 5.81
C PHE A 277 7.66 -8.48 4.53
N LEU A 278 6.46 -9.05 4.58
CA LEU A 278 5.57 -9.14 3.42
C LEU A 278 4.96 -7.81 2.97
N PHE A 279 5.04 -6.76 3.79
CA PHE A 279 4.75 -5.40 3.32
C PHE A 279 5.87 -4.83 2.44
N LEU A 280 7.10 -5.34 2.52
CA LEU A 280 8.20 -4.91 1.65
C LEU A 280 7.95 -5.25 0.17
N PRO A 281 7.72 -6.53 -0.23
CA PRO A 281 7.36 -6.84 -1.61
C PRO A 281 6.01 -6.22 -1.99
N TYR A 282 5.07 -6.05 -1.06
CA TYR A 282 3.82 -5.32 -1.33
C TYR A 282 4.10 -3.89 -1.81
N CYS A 283 4.74 -3.06 -0.98
CA CYS A 283 5.05 -1.68 -1.31
C CYS A 283 5.98 -1.56 -2.52
N SER A 284 6.91 -2.50 -2.71
CA SER A 284 7.81 -2.52 -3.87
C SER A 284 7.07 -2.81 -5.18
N LEU A 285 6.12 -3.75 -5.16
CA LEU A 285 5.26 -4.03 -6.30
C LEU A 285 4.38 -2.83 -6.61
N GLU A 286 3.75 -2.22 -5.61
CA GLU A 286 2.96 -0.99 -5.81
C GLU A 286 3.83 0.11 -6.43
N ILE A 287 5.04 0.38 -5.93
CA ILE A 287 5.96 1.35 -6.55
C ILE A 287 6.20 1.01 -8.02
N LEU A 288 6.51 -0.24 -8.33
CA LEU A 288 6.76 -0.69 -9.69
C LEU A 288 5.53 -0.48 -10.59
N HIS A 289 4.32 -0.81 -10.12
CA HIS A 289 3.08 -0.64 -10.87
C HIS A 289 2.78 0.82 -11.17
N HIS A 290 2.86 1.69 -10.17
CA HIS A 290 2.63 3.12 -10.34
C HIS A 290 3.68 3.76 -11.24
N TYR A 291 4.94 3.41 -11.04
CA TYR A 291 6.03 3.94 -11.86
C TYR A 291 5.93 3.47 -13.32
N ALA A 292 5.59 2.20 -13.55
CA ALA A 292 5.30 1.68 -14.87
C ALA A 292 4.11 2.40 -15.52
N TYR A 293 3.07 2.71 -14.75
CA TYR A 293 1.94 3.52 -15.22
C TYR A 293 2.39 4.88 -15.73
N ILE A 294 3.18 5.59 -14.92
CA ILE A 294 3.66 6.95 -15.23
C ILE A 294 4.58 6.97 -16.46
N LYS A 295 5.28 5.86 -16.74
CA LYS A 295 6.18 5.73 -17.90
C LYS A 295 5.49 5.20 -19.16
N SER A 296 4.28 4.68 -19.06
CA SER A 296 3.54 4.21 -20.23
C SER A 296 2.94 5.39 -21.00
N ILE A 297 2.90 5.27 -22.32
CA ILE A 297 2.17 6.18 -23.20
C ILE A 297 0.79 5.60 -23.54
N GLN A 298 0.75 4.30 -23.81
CA GLN A 298 -0.46 3.62 -24.26
C GLN A 298 -1.29 3.12 -23.08
N TYR A 299 -2.56 3.52 -23.06
CA TYR A 299 -3.51 3.06 -22.05
C TYR A 299 -3.90 1.58 -22.20
N SER A 300 -3.74 0.97 -23.37
CA SER A 300 -3.98 -0.46 -23.62
C SER A 300 -2.93 -1.34 -22.96
N MET A 301 -1.64 -1.11 -23.25
CA MET A 301 -0.49 -1.78 -22.62
C MET A 301 -0.56 -1.67 -21.09
N LEU A 302 -1.09 -0.55 -20.62
CA LEU A 302 -1.28 -0.30 -19.20
C LEU A 302 -2.31 -1.21 -18.54
N LYS A 303 -3.42 -1.51 -19.22
CA LYS A 303 -4.42 -2.46 -18.70
C LYS A 303 -3.81 -3.84 -18.49
N ASP A 304 -2.94 -4.27 -19.40
CA ASP A 304 -2.27 -5.57 -19.30
C ASP A 304 -1.27 -5.60 -18.14
N VAL A 305 -0.45 -4.55 -17.99
CA VAL A 305 0.47 -4.41 -16.85
C VAL A 305 -0.29 -4.36 -15.52
N THR A 306 -1.43 -3.66 -15.48
CA THR A 306 -2.28 -3.56 -14.28
C THR A 306 -2.89 -4.92 -13.92
N GLN A 307 -3.29 -5.72 -14.91
CA GLN A 307 -3.79 -7.07 -14.67
C GLN A 307 -2.72 -7.98 -14.06
N ILE A 308 -1.51 -7.99 -14.63
CA ILE A 308 -0.37 -8.73 -14.06
C ILE A 308 -0.11 -8.26 -12.63
N GLY A 309 -0.20 -6.96 -12.39
CA GLY A 309 -0.05 -6.39 -11.06
C GLY A 309 -1.06 -6.89 -10.04
N HIS A 310 -2.35 -6.96 -10.40
CA HIS A 310 -3.36 -7.54 -9.52
C HIS A 310 -3.04 -8.99 -9.14
N TYR A 311 -2.52 -9.81 -10.06
CA TYR A 311 -2.13 -11.19 -9.73
C TYR A 311 -0.93 -11.24 -8.77
N LEU A 312 0.10 -10.42 -8.99
CA LEU A 312 1.26 -10.36 -8.09
C LEU A 312 0.88 -9.85 -6.70
N SER A 313 0.05 -8.79 -6.62
CA SER A 313 -0.48 -8.28 -5.36
C SER A 313 -1.34 -9.32 -4.66
N LEU A 314 -2.16 -10.09 -5.40
CA LEU A 314 -2.97 -11.17 -4.84
C LEU A 314 -2.10 -12.28 -4.22
N VAL A 315 -1.02 -12.70 -4.89
CA VAL A 315 -0.08 -13.69 -4.34
C VAL A 315 0.51 -13.19 -3.01
N ASN A 316 0.94 -11.94 -2.96
CA ASN A 316 1.47 -11.37 -1.73
C ASN A 316 0.43 -11.25 -0.61
N LEU A 317 -0.81 -10.86 -0.96
CA LEU A 317 -1.93 -10.80 -0.01
C LEU A 317 -2.31 -12.19 0.52
N LEU A 318 -2.26 -13.24 -0.31
CA LEU A 318 -2.47 -14.61 0.14
C LEU A 318 -1.37 -15.04 1.12
N ALA A 319 -0.11 -14.66 0.90
CA ALA A 319 0.97 -14.89 1.86
C ALA A 319 0.72 -14.15 3.19
N LEU A 320 0.28 -12.90 3.15
CA LEU A 320 -0.12 -12.14 4.35
C LEU A 320 -1.27 -12.84 5.08
N LEU A 321 -2.30 -13.30 4.36
CA LEU A 321 -3.42 -14.04 4.93
C LEU A 321 -2.94 -15.30 5.67
N VAL A 322 -1.99 -16.04 5.10
CA VAL A 322 -1.38 -17.20 5.74
C VAL A 322 -0.72 -16.81 7.06
N PHE A 323 0.11 -15.77 7.10
CA PHE A 323 0.80 -15.38 8.33
C PHE A 323 -0.11 -14.79 9.40
N PHE A 324 -1.12 -13.98 9.02
CA PHE A 324 -2.16 -13.55 9.95
C PHE A 324 -2.98 -14.74 10.48
N GLY A 325 -3.29 -15.72 9.63
CA GLY A 325 -4.00 -16.93 10.03
C GLY A 325 -3.18 -17.81 10.98
N VAL A 326 -1.89 -18.00 10.70
CA VAL A 326 -0.97 -18.74 11.57
C VAL A 326 -0.79 -18.02 12.90
N ARG A 327 -0.65 -16.68 12.90
CA ARG A 327 -0.62 -15.85 14.11
C ARG A 327 -1.86 -16.10 14.96
N LEU A 328 -3.06 -16.00 14.37
CA LEU A 328 -4.32 -16.22 15.08
C LEU A 328 -4.39 -17.62 15.69
N ARG A 329 -3.96 -18.64 14.95
CA ARG A 329 -3.91 -20.02 15.45
C ARG A 329 -2.89 -20.17 16.59
N PHE A 330 -1.76 -19.50 16.49
CA PHE A 330 -0.69 -19.56 17.50
C PHE A 330 -1.15 -18.96 18.82
N ILE A 331 -1.63 -17.73 18.83
CA ILE A 331 -2.05 -17.03 20.06
C ILE A 331 -3.29 -17.65 20.72
N THR A 332 -4.11 -18.38 19.96
CA THR A 332 -5.26 -19.12 20.50
C THR A 332 -4.90 -20.51 21.02
N SER A 333 -3.64 -20.93 20.84
CA SER A 333 -3.12 -22.17 21.43
C SER A 333 -2.51 -21.90 22.80
N VAL A 334 -2.58 -22.89 23.70
CA VAL A 334 -2.00 -22.80 25.05
C VAL A 334 -0.51 -22.45 25.00
N LYS A 335 0.24 -23.04 24.06
CA LYS A 335 1.67 -22.77 23.89
C LYS A 335 1.95 -21.34 23.44
N GLY A 336 1.16 -20.82 22.50
CA GLY A 336 1.37 -19.47 21.99
C GLY A 336 0.93 -18.41 22.97
N GLU A 337 -0.17 -18.62 23.69
CA GLU A 337 -0.59 -17.73 24.78
C GLU A 337 0.48 -17.64 25.86
N PHE A 338 1.04 -18.79 26.28
CA PHE A 338 2.12 -18.84 27.25
C PHE A 338 3.36 -18.10 26.74
N TYR A 339 3.83 -18.40 25.51
CA TYR A 339 4.96 -17.72 24.87
C TYR A 339 4.80 -16.19 24.85
N GLU A 340 3.63 -15.70 24.45
CA GLU A 340 3.38 -14.26 24.31
C GLU A 340 3.35 -13.53 25.66
N ARG A 341 2.85 -14.19 26.71
CA ARG A 341 2.86 -13.68 28.09
C ARG A 341 4.25 -13.70 28.70
N GLU A 342 4.99 -14.78 28.49
CA GLU A 342 6.39 -14.88 28.93
C GLU A 342 7.24 -13.82 28.22
N LEU A 343 7.00 -13.54 26.93
CA LEU A 343 7.76 -12.52 26.20
C LEU A 343 7.65 -11.10 26.80
N VAL A 344 6.60 -10.84 27.58
CA VAL A 344 6.41 -9.57 28.29
C VAL A 344 7.01 -9.60 29.70
N SER A 345 6.98 -10.75 30.35
CA SER A 345 7.40 -10.91 31.76
C SER A 345 8.86 -11.31 31.94
N ASP A 346 9.42 -12.10 31.01
CA ASP A 346 10.79 -12.58 31.02
C ASP A 346 11.39 -12.65 29.60
N SER A 347 11.46 -11.48 28.96
CA SER A 347 11.96 -11.38 27.57
C SER A 347 13.43 -11.79 27.40
N GLU A 348 14.23 -11.78 28.47
CA GLU A 348 15.67 -12.04 28.39
C GLU A 348 16.00 -13.51 28.17
N HIS A 349 15.14 -14.43 28.60
CA HIS A 349 15.38 -15.88 28.54
C HIS A 349 14.66 -16.58 27.37
N ILE A 350 13.79 -15.88 26.65
CA ILE A 350 13.00 -16.46 25.57
C ILE A 350 13.69 -16.24 24.22
N SER A 351 13.71 -17.28 23.40
CA SER A 351 14.21 -17.18 22.03
C SER A 351 13.11 -16.72 21.06
N ARG A 352 13.51 -16.07 19.96
CA ARG A 352 12.59 -15.73 18.86
C ARG A 352 11.83 -16.98 18.40
N TRP A 353 10.53 -16.81 18.17
CA TRP A 353 9.71 -17.88 17.62
C TRP A 353 10.18 -18.23 16.21
N ARG A 354 10.71 -19.44 16.05
CA ARG A 354 11.13 -20.01 14.76
C ARG A 354 10.13 -21.06 14.31
N ASP A 355 9.59 -20.89 13.12
CA ASP A 355 8.78 -21.90 12.48
C ASP A 355 9.60 -22.75 11.49
N ALA A 356 8.93 -23.70 10.83
CA ALA A 356 9.57 -24.58 9.86
C ALA A 356 10.16 -23.82 8.66
N LEU A 357 9.60 -22.65 8.31
CA LEU A 357 10.06 -21.82 7.20
C LEU A 357 11.34 -21.07 7.58
N ASP A 358 11.42 -20.54 8.80
CA ASP A 358 12.67 -19.97 9.32
C ASP A 358 13.79 -21.02 9.34
N ASN A 359 13.47 -22.23 9.80
CA ASN A 359 14.42 -23.33 9.86
C ASN A 359 14.86 -23.78 8.46
N LEU A 360 13.99 -23.71 7.45
CA LEU A 360 14.34 -23.99 6.06
C LEU A 360 15.28 -22.92 5.52
N ILE A 361 14.97 -21.63 5.72
CA ILE A 361 15.80 -20.51 5.25
C ILE A 361 17.20 -20.57 5.87
N VAL A 362 17.29 -20.74 7.19
CA VAL A 362 18.57 -20.84 7.91
C VAL A 362 19.39 -22.04 7.45
N ARG A 363 18.75 -23.18 7.17
CA ARG A 363 19.48 -24.38 6.72
C ARG A 363 19.98 -24.29 5.28
N HIS A 364 19.26 -23.60 4.39
CA HIS A 364 19.53 -23.65 2.94
C HIS A 364 20.21 -22.40 2.38
N PHE A 365 19.94 -21.22 2.95
CA PHE A 365 20.37 -19.95 2.36
C PHE A 365 21.42 -19.20 3.18
N LEU A 366 21.63 -19.59 4.43
CA LEU A 366 22.53 -18.92 5.34
C LEU A 366 23.55 -19.93 5.87
N ASN A 367 24.84 -19.60 5.78
CA ASN A 367 25.85 -20.39 6.48
C ASN A 367 25.74 -20.04 7.97
N PRO A 368 25.34 -20.97 8.86
CA PRO A 368 25.13 -20.68 10.28
C PRO A 368 26.38 -20.11 10.95
N LYS A 369 27.56 -20.39 10.38
CA LYS A 369 28.87 -19.90 10.87
C LYS A 369 29.22 -18.49 10.40
N ALA A 370 28.64 -18.01 9.28
CA ALA A 370 29.01 -16.73 8.67
C ALA A 370 28.19 -15.54 9.19
N ILE A 371 27.03 -15.79 9.78
CA ILE A 371 26.16 -14.74 10.32
C ILE A 371 26.27 -14.73 11.84
N HIS A 372 27.16 -13.87 12.35
CA HIS A 372 27.29 -13.60 13.79
C HIS A 372 26.15 -12.72 14.35
N GLY A 373 25.12 -12.44 13.54
CA GLY A 373 23.92 -11.73 13.96
C GLY A 373 22.87 -12.65 14.58
N ARG A 374 22.30 -12.24 15.71
CA ARG A 374 21.28 -12.98 16.50
C ARG A 374 20.00 -13.30 15.73
N LEU A 375 19.78 -12.71 14.55
CA LEU A 375 18.62 -12.96 13.69
C LEU A 375 18.44 -14.46 13.35
N PHE A 376 19.54 -15.24 13.27
CA PHE A 376 19.51 -16.64 12.81
C PHE A 376 20.27 -17.66 13.68
N ALA A 377 21.03 -17.24 14.70
CA ALA A 377 21.70 -18.16 15.62
C ALA A 377 20.73 -18.66 16.72
N PRO A 378 20.57 -19.96 16.97
CA PRO A 378 19.84 -20.44 18.14
C PRO A 378 20.62 -20.02 19.41
N ARG A 379 19.93 -19.54 20.45
CA ARG A 379 20.55 -19.42 21.77
C ARG A 379 20.88 -20.83 22.26
N THR A 380 22.17 -21.12 22.41
CA THR A 380 22.59 -22.28 23.21
C THR A 380 22.18 -22.01 24.64
N ALA A 381 21.18 -22.74 25.13
CA ALA A 381 20.92 -22.81 26.56
C ALA A 381 22.16 -23.39 27.24
N GLY A 382 22.75 -22.64 28.17
CA GLY A 382 23.86 -23.11 28.99
C GLY A 382 25.24 -23.00 28.33
N ALA A 383 25.91 -21.87 28.53
CA ALA A 383 27.31 -21.93 28.92
C ALA A 383 27.33 -21.93 30.45
N GLU A 384 26.98 -23.08 31.05
CA GLU A 384 27.50 -23.41 32.37
C GLU A 384 29.01 -23.59 32.21
N THR A 385 29.77 -22.64 32.74
CA THR A 385 31.14 -22.92 33.17
C THR A 385 31.31 -22.30 34.54
N GLU A 386 31.10 -23.12 35.58
CA GLU A 386 32.23 -23.40 36.46
C GLU A 386 32.10 -24.81 37.08
N PRO A 387 33.17 -25.62 37.08
CA PRO A 387 33.12 -26.99 37.52
C PRO A 387 33.14 -27.09 39.05
N THR A 388 32.23 -27.90 39.59
CA THR A 388 32.33 -28.48 40.93
C THR A 388 33.69 -29.15 41.12
N SER A 389 34.58 -28.54 41.90
CA SER A 389 35.71 -29.26 42.48
C SER A 389 35.19 -30.16 43.60
N LYS A 390 35.07 -31.46 43.31
CA LYS A 390 35.06 -32.50 44.32
C LYS A 390 36.45 -32.53 44.96
N ASN A 391 36.52 -32.22 46.26
CA ASN A 391 37.56 -32.74 47.14
C ASN A 391 36.89 -33.25 48.41
N HIS A 392 36.83 -34.58 48.52
CA HIS A 392 36.92 -35.37 49.76
C HIS A 392 37.88 -36.52 49.40
N PRO A 393 38.81 -36.94 50.27
CA PRO A 393 38.69 -37.03 51.74
C PRO A 393 39.27 -35.85 52.50
#